data_AF-A0A974N8L4-F1
#
_entry.id   AF-A0A974N8L4-F1
#
_cell.length_a   1.000
_cell.length_b   1.000
_cell.length_c   1.000
_cell.angle_alpha   90.00
_cell.angle_beta   90.00
_cell.angle_gamma   90.00
#
_symmetry.space_group_name_H-M   'P 1'
#
loop_
_entity.id
_entity.type
_entity.pdbx_description
1 polymer ?
#
loop_
_entity_poly.entity_id
_entity_poly.type
_entity_poly.pdbx_seq_one_letter_code
_entity_poly.pdbx_strand_id
1 'polypeptide(L)'
;MTSTDHALTWRTLDDLSAWCRAGAREALGPQGAPLLVLAGRHAFLLDSLGTPSGPCPGCLYDGIIRSRSQRRLAADALGRGEEDGWGPVVALATQLALLPLAQDGSFRQVRVIDRDSLSVSLVPVLPSETCSLRHDQGGAPIEPLVRPPARPADGLSLPYRRLSLDMVAHQVGDAANPFCSSLGLEAVTDLEIETTAKVSGAYVAVTPSGCWTGPWGGHTPRFSRSAAIGLLEALERRAGMTGPVTAPGVLRGTASELPVEAYLPSVFGIDAAFDTHPIAWSTARRLSDGAVVAVPRDVAFYGEEGRIVQDSSNGCACGGTLAEAVLFGLLEAVERDAFLISWYGALELDEIRSGSVNALASRQLLDRMRLLGQRVRFFDATVGTRVPTVVAVAESSVTGSLCFGAGAHPDAERALAAALNEVASDYLVARTRLEIGREHIEQMLEDFDQVRVMEDHADLFTHPGARPLASFLLDAPRGEERDIASLSVPGAGCDVMTDLRLSLELLRPDYEVLVVEQTLPAQKVLGVRSVKVIVPGLVPIDFGWRQQRALSMPRTAERAGAYRRAHADRCTTKPAAPVPHPFP
;
A
#
# COMPACT_ATOMS: atom_id res chain seq x y z
N MET A 1 37.56 -20.65 -30.49
CA MET A 1 37.31 -19.72 -29.37
C MET A 1 37.75 -18.34 -29.83
N THR A 2 36.83 -17.58 -30.40
CA THR A 2 37.07 -16.18 -30.78
C THR A 2 37.03 -15.34 -29.50
N SER A 3 38.20 -14.85 -29.07
CA SER A 3 38.36 -13.85 -28.03
C SER A 3 37.76 -12.53 -28.53
N THR A 4 36.51 -12.24 -28.16
CA THR A 4 36.02 -10.86 -28.21
C THR A 4 36.52 -10.17 -26.94
N ASP A 5 37.52 -9.31 -27.09
CA ASP A 5 37.95 -8.37 -26.04
C ASP A 5 36.76 -7.49 -25.64
N HIS A 6 36.04 -7.88 -24.59
CA HIS A 6 35.01 -7.07 -23.96
C HIS A 6 35.68 -6.04 -23.04
N ALA A 7 36.34 -5.04 -23.64
CA ALA A 7 36.97 -3.97 -22.88
C ALA A 7 35.92 -3.26 -22.00
N LEU A 8 36.21 -3.17 -20.69
CA LEU A 8 35.39 -2.47 -19.72
C LEU A 8 35.24 -1.01 -20.15
N THR A 9 34.00 -0.60 -20.42
CA THR A 9 33.68 0.80 -20.71
C THR A 9 33.23 1.47 -19.42
N TRP A 10 33.66 2.71 -19.16
CA TRP A 10 33.17 3.49 -18.02
C TRP A 10 32.47 4.78 -18.45
N ARG A 11 31.49 5.21 -17.65
CA ARG A 11 30.66 6.41 -17.84
C ARG A 11 30.41 7.08 -16.50
N THR A 12 30.16 8.37 -16.52
CA THR A 12 29.66 9.13 -15.38
C THR A 12 28.14 9.04 -15.30
N LEU A 13 27.57 9.46 -14.16
CA LEU A 13 26.12 9.58 -14.05
C LEU A 13 25.55 10.66 -14.99
N ASP A 14 26.32 11.70 -15.32
CA ASP A 14 25.90 12.76 -16.23
C ASP A 14 25.80 12.24 -17.68
N ASP A 15 26.70 11.33 -18.07
CA ASP A 15 26.62 10.62 -19.36
C ASP A 15 25.34 9.77 -19.44
N LEU A 16 25.01 9.04 -18.36
CA LEU A 16 23.76 8.28 -18.27
C LEU A 16 22.53 9.20 -18.32
N SER A 17 22.60 10.35 -17.67
CA SER A 17 21.55 11.37 -17.68
C SER A 17 21.31 11.92 -19.10
N ALA A 18 22.39 12.25 -19.82
CA ALA A 18 22.33 12.70 -21.22
C ALA A 18 21.76 11.62 -22.13
N TRP A 19 22.20 10.38 -21.96
CA TRP A 19 21.69 9.23 -22.70
C TRP A 19 20.19 8.99 -22.49
N CYS A 20 19.71 9.10 -21.25
CA CYS A 20 18.27 9.02 -20.94
C CYS A 20 17.49 10.14 -21.63
N ARG A 21 17.99 11.39 -21.59
CA ARG A 21 17.36 12.54 -22.26
C ARG A 21 17.34 12.41 -23.78
N ALA A 22 18.34 11.79 -24.38
CA ALA A 22 18.41 11.51 -25.81
C ALA A 22 17.49 10.34 -26.26
N GLY A 23 16.70 9.77 -25.34
CA GLY A 23 15.78 8.66 -25.63
C GLY A 23 16.50 7.36 -25.95
N ALA A 24 17.65 7.10 -25.29
CA ALA A 24 18.45 5.90 -25.48
C ALA A 24 18.98 5.66 -26.91
N ARG A 25 19.07 6.73 -27.72
CA ARG A 25 19.52 6.65 -29.13
C ARG A 25 21.04 6.57 -29.28
N GLU A 26 21.78 7.06 -28.30
CA GLU A 26 23.24 7.05 -28.30
C GLU A 26 23.78 5.75 -27.67
N ALA A 27 24.95 5.28 -28.13
CA ALA A 27 25.56 4.07 -27.57
C ALA A 27 26.36 4.39 -26.30
N LEU A 28 26.00 3.76 -25.17
CA LEU A 28 26.77 3.85 -23.93
C LEU A 28 28.09 3.04 -23.98
N GLY A 29 28.19 2.08 -24.91
CA GLY A 29 29.32 1.19 -25.10
C GLY A 29 28.96 0.06 -26.07
N PRO A 30 29.89 -0.87 -26.34
CA PRO A 30 29.61 -2.03 -27.18
C PRO A 30 28.52 -2.90 -26.55
N GLN A 31 27.57 -3.39 -27.36
CA GLN A 31 26.53 -4.31 -26.88
C GLN A 31 27.18 -5.59 -26.33
N GLY A 32 26.72 -6.04 -25.17
CA GLY A 32 27.25 -7.22 -24.48
C GLY A 32 28.50 -6.96 -23.62
N ALA A 33 29.17 -5.80 -23.76
CA ALA A 33 30.33 -5.45 -22.95
C ALA A 33 29.92 -4.98 -21.54
N PRO A 34 30.80 -5.13 -20.54
CA PRO A 34 30.56 -4.58 -19.21
C PRO A 34 30.66 -3.06 -19.20
N LEU A 35 29.77 -2.42 -18.44
CA LEU A 35 29.70 -0.98 -18.25
C LEU A 35 29.89 -0.65 -16.77
N LEU A 36 30.84 0.24 -16.47
CA LEU A 36 31.05 0.80 -15.14
C LEU A 36 30.49 2.23 -15.08
N VAL A 37 29.52 2.48 -14.22
CA VAL A 37 28.96 3.83 -14.01
C VAL A 37 29.51 4.41 -12.71
N LEU A 38 30.17 5.56 -12.79
CA LEU A 38 30.71 6.26 -11.63
C LEU A 38 29.68 7.27 -11.09
N ALA A 39 29.34 7.18 -9.80
CA ALA A 39 28.37 8.08 -9.18
C ALA A 39 28.67 8.35 -7.70
N GLY A 40 29.29 9.51 -7.43
CA GLY A 40 29.66 9.92 -6.07
C GLY A 40 30.80 9.05 -5.54
N ARG A 41 30.65 8.44 -4.36
CA ARG A 41 31.65 7.50 -3.80
C ARG A 41 31.50 6.06 -4.29
N HIS A 42 30.52 5.76 -5.15
CA HIS A 42 30.24 4.39 -5.58
C HIS A 42 30.40 4.25 -7.10
N ALA A 43 30.82 3.07 -7.54
CA ALA A 43 30.76 2.64 -8.93
C ALA A 43 29.78 1.48 -9.10
N PHE A 44 29.07 1.44 -10.22
CA PHE A 44 28.04 0.47 -10.53
C PHE A 44 28.46 -0.31 -11.77
N LEU A 45 28.80 -1.58 -11.59
CA LEU A 45 29.20 -2.45 -12.68
C LEU A 45 27.99 -3.25 -13.18
N LEU A 46 27.67 -3.04 -14.45
CA LEU A 46 26.75 -3.86 -15.24
C LEU A 46 27.60 -4.83 -16.05
N ASP A 47 27.36 -6.12 -15.89
CA ASP A 47 28.18 -7.15 -16.54
C ASP A 47 27.98 -7.22 -18.06
N SER A 48 26.80 -6.84 -18.54
CA SER A 48 26.45 -6.96 -19.94
C SER A 48 25.47 -5.88 -20.35
N LEU A 49 25.95 -4.90 -21.12
CA LEU A 49 25.17 -3.78 -21.61
C LEU A 49 24.23 -4.21 -22.75
N GLY A 50 22.95 -3.83 -22.67
CA GLY A 50 22.00 -4.00 -23.78
C GLY A 50 21.64 -5.45 -24.11
N THR A 51 21.85 -6.38 -23.17
CA THR A 51 21.37 -7.76 -23.28
C THR A 51 20.05 -7.95 -22.53
N PRO A 52 19.16 -8.86 -22.98
CA PRO A 52 17.91 -9.17 -22.26
C PRO A 52 18.14 -9.71 -20.84
N SER A 53 19.34 -10.19 -20.53
CA SER A 53 19.76 -10.65 -19.20
C SER A 53 20.33 -9.54 -18.31
N GLY A 54 20.77 -8.40 -18.88
CA GLY A 54 21.36 -7.30 -18.12
C GLY A 54 20.34 -6.30 -17.54
N PRO A 55 20.71 -5.55 -16.47
CA PRO A 55 19.93 -4.43 -15.96
C PRO A 55 19.87 -3.29 -16.99
N CYS A 56 18.72 -2.63 -17.09
CA CYS A 56 18.53 -1.47 -17.98
C CYS A 56 19.31 -0.27 -17.43
N PRO A 57 20.17 0.40 -18.23
CA PRO A 57 20.91 1.60 -17.78
C PRO A 57 20.00 2.74 -17.33
N GLY A 58 18.81 2.88 -17.94
CA GLY A 58 17.82 3.88 -17.53
C GLY A 58 17.20 3.57 -16.17
N CYS A 59 16.84 2.31 -15.91
CA CYS A 59 16.37 1.89 -14.59
C CYS A 59 17.46 2.05 -13.52
N LEU A 60 18.72 1.77 -13.86
CA LEU A 60 19.85 2.01 -12.97
C LEU A 60 20.00 3.51 -12.66
N TYR A 61 19.98 4.36 -13.68
CA TYR A 61 20.02 5.81 -13.51
C TYR A 61 18.91 6.30 -12.57
N ASP A 62 17.66 5.92 -12.85
CA ASP A 62 16.50 6.32 -12.05
C ASP A 62 16.61 5.81 -10.61
N GLY A 63 17.05 4.56 -10.42
CA GLY A 63 17.32 3.98 -9.11
C GLY A 63 18.37 4.77 -8.34
N ILE A 64 19.51 5.10 -8.96
CA ILE A 64 20.58 5.89 -8.34
C ILE A 64 20.07 7.27 -7.92
N ILE A 65 19.29 7.94 -8.77
CA ILE A 65 18.72 9.26 -8.46
C ILE A 65 17.75 9.18 -7.28
N ARG A 66 16.84 8.19 -7.27
CA ARG A 66 15.86 8.02 -6.17
C ARG A 66 16.56 7.70 -4.84
N SER A 67 17.56 6.83 -4.84
CA SER A 67 18.34 6.52 -3.64
C SER A 67 19.28 7.66 -3.21
N ARG A 68 19.64 8.60 -4.10
CA ARG A 68 20.37 9.82 -3.70
C ARG A 68 19.49 10.74 -2.86
N SER A 69 18.23 10.94 -3.25
CA SER A 69 17.25 11.69 -2.43
C SER A 69 17.04 11.04 -1.07
N GLN A 70 16.98 9.71 -1.01
CA GLN A 70 16.86 8.96 0.26
C GLN A 70 18.09 9.15 1.17
N ARG A 71 19.31 9.14 0.61
CA ARG A 71 20.55 9.31 1.38
C ARG A 71 20.82 10.76 1.83
N ARG A 72 20.43 11.76 1.04
CA ARG A 72 20.64 13.19 1.39
C ARG A 72 19.89 13.61 2.66
N LEU A 73 18.78 12.96 2.99
CA LEU A 73 18.03 13.19 4.23
C LEU A 73 18.64 12.46 5.45
N ALA A 74 19.54 11.49 5.23
CA ALA A 74 20.25 10.71 6.26
C ALA A 74 21.68 11.22 6.55
N ALA A 75 21.96 12.48 6.24
CA ALA A 75 23.21 13.23 6.39
C ALA A 75 24.17 13.29 5.18
N ASP A 76 24.82 14.47 5.12
CA ASP A 76 25.75 14.97 4.11
C ASP A 76 26.89 14.04 3.74
N ALA A 77 27.13 13.91 2.43
CA ALA A 77 28.47 13.92 1.84
C ALA A 77 28.37 13.71 0.33
N LEU A 78 28.45 14.80 -0.43
CA LEU A 78 28.83 14.74 -1.84
C LEU A 78 30.03 15.65 -2.06
N GLY A 79 31.22 15.06 -1.93
CA GLY A 79 32.42 15.60 -2.55
C GLY A 79 32.32 15.47 -4.06
N ARG A 80 32.63 16.53 -4.78
CA ARG A 80 32.98 16.47 -6.21
C ARG A 80 34.31 15.72 -6.28
N GLY A 81 34.32 14.52 -6.86
CA GLY A 81 35.56 13.77 -7.08
C GLY A 81 36.20 14.20 -8.39
N GLU A 82 37.37 14.82 -8.31
CA GLU A 82 38.38 14.82 -9.37
C GLU A 82 38.83 13.38 -9.68
N GLU A 83 39.46 13.17 -10.85
CA GLU A 83 39.79 11.87 -11.44
C GLU A 83 40.76 10.99 -10.63
N ASP A 84 41.44 11.54 -9.61
CA ASP A 84 42.38 10.78 -8.78
C ASP A 84 41.65 9.92 -7.73
N GLY A 85 41.79 8.59 -7.85
CA GLY A 85 41.32 7.60 -6.86
C GLY A 85 40.51 6.43 -7.43
N TRP A 86 40.12 6.45 -8.70
CA TRP A 86 39.31 5.36 -9.30
C TRP A 86 40.12 4.22 -9.92
N GLY A 87 41.44 4.35 -10.04
CA GLY A 87 42.32 3.31 -10.60
C GLY A 87 42.11 1.92 -9.97
N PRO A 88 42.16 1.79 -8.63
CA PRO A 88 41.89 0.52 -7.94
C PRO A 88 40.48 -0.02 -8.20
N VAL A 89 39.47 0.86 -8.28
CA VAL A 89 38.08 0.48 -8.56
C VAL A 89 37.92 -0.05 -9.98
N VAL A 90 38.52 0.60 -10.98
CA VAL A 90 38.48 0.16 -12.38
C VAL A 90 39.21 -1.18 -12.54
N ALA A 91 40.35 -1.36 -11.88
CA ALA A 91 41.08 -2.62 -11.87
C ALA A 91 40.24 -3.75 -11.26
N LEU A 92 39.60 -3.50 -10.10
CA LEU A 92 38.69 -4.45 -9.46
C LEU A 92 37.48 -4.76 -10.34
N ALA A 93 36.83 -3.74 -10.91
CA ALA A 93 35.69 -3.90 -11.80
C ALA A 93 36.03 -4.75 -13.04
N THR A 94 37.23 -4.58 -13.59
CA THR A 94 37.72 -5.37 -14.73
C THR A 94 37.83 -6.85 -14.36
N GLN A 95 38.32 -7.16 -13.14
CA GLN A 95 38.38 -8.55 -12.65
C GLN A 95 36.98 -9.10 -12.35
N LEU A 96 36.11 -8.31 -11.73
CA LEU A 96 34.75 -8.71 -11.41
C LEU A 96 33.90 -8.98 -12.65
N ALA A 97 34.12 -8.24 -13.74
CA ALA A 97 33.41 -8.43 -15.01
C ALA A 97 33.70 -9.80 -15.66
N LEU A 98 34.78 -10.48 -15.26
CA LEU A 98 35.10 -11.85 -15.71
C LEU A 98 34.34 -12.91 -14.89
N LEU A 99 33.74 -12.53 -13.76
CA LEU A 99 33.03 -13.46 -12.88
C LEU A 99 31.53 -13.45 -13.22
N PRO A 100 30.91 -14.62 -13.39
CA PRO A 100 29.47 -14.68 -13.60
C PRO A 100 28.72 -14.10 -12.39
N LEU A 101 27.76 -13.23 -12.64
CA LEU A 101 26.85 -12.74 -11.61
C LEU A 101 25.74 -13.76 -11.41
N ALA A 102 25.75 -14.42 -10.25
CA ALA A 102 24.61 -15.21 -9.80
C ALA A 102 23.39 -14.28 -9.72
N GLN A 103 22.28 -14.68 -10.33
CA GLN A 103 21.02 -13.98 -10.20
C GLN A 103 20.29 -14.58 -9.01
N ASP A 104 20.09 -13.79 -7.97
CA ASP A 104 19.21 -14.13 -6.85
C ASP A 104 17.95 -13.25 -6.92
N GLY A 105 16.78 -13.87 -6.77
CA GLY A 105 15.49 -13.22 -6.94
C GLY A 105 15.10 -12.92 -8.40
N SER A 106 14.07 -12.07 -8.58
CA SER A 106 13.50 -11.78 -9.91
C SER A 106 14.05 -10.51 -10.56
N PHE A 107 14.67 -9.62 -9.78
CA PHE A 107 15.23 -8.37 -10.28
C PHE A 107 16.68 -8.55 -10.74
N ARG A 108 17.06 -7.82 -11.80
CA ARG A 108 18.44 -7.86 -12.28
C ARG A 108 19.35 -7.14 -11.32
N GLN A 109 20.49 -7.75 -11.00
CA GLN A 109 21.46 -7.20 -10.06
C GLN A 109 22.59 -6.45 -10.77
N VAL A 110 23.20 -5.50 -10.05
CA VAL A 110 24.47 -4.85 -10.38
C VAL A 110 25.45 -5.06 -9.24
N ARG A 111 26.75 -4.98 -9.53
CA ARG A 111 27.77 -4.89 -8.47
C ARG A 111 28.00 -3.42 -8.14
N VAL A 112 27.84 -3.07 -6.87
CA VAL A 112 28.17 -1.74 -6.35
C VAL A 112 29.51 -1.84 -5.65
N ILE A 113 30.46 -1.01 -6.07
CA ILE A 113 31.81 -0.95 -5.52
C ILE A 113 31.96 0.39 -4.79
N ASP A 114 32.25 0.35 -3.50
CA ASP A 114 32.60 1.55 -2.75
C ASP A 114 34.05 1.96 -3.09
N ARG A 115 34.28 3.24 -3.39
CA ARG A 115 35.56 3.74 -3.88
C ARG A 115 36.67 3.60 -2.84
N ASP A 116 36.37 3.84 -1.58
CA ASP A 116 37.38 4.03 -0.55
C ASP A 116 37.70 2.68 0.14
N SER A 117 36.69 1.85 0.38
CA SER A 117 36.83 0.53 1.00
C SER A 117 37.04 -0.62 0.02
N LEU A 118 36.73 -0.41 -1.27
CA LEU A 118 36.66 -1.47 -2.30
C LEU A 118 35.69 -2.61 -1.94
N SER A 119 34.76 -2.38 -1.01
CA SER A 119 33.69 -3.32 -0.71
C SER A 119 32.76 -3.48 -1.92
N VAL A 120 32.28 -4.70 -2.12
CA VAL A 120 31.42 -5.06 -3.26
C VAL A 120 30.09 -5.59 -2.74
N SER A 121 29.00 -4.98 -3.16
CA SER A 121 27.63 -5.41 -2.85
C SER A 121 26.89 -5.82 -4.12
N LEU A 122 26.07 -6.87 -4.05
CA LEU A 122 25.14 -7.26 -5.12
C LEU A 122 23.80 -6.60 -4.83
N VAL A 123 23.30 -5.81 -5.78
CA VAL A 123 22.12 -4.98 -5.52
C VAL A 123 21.11 -5.12 -6.65
N PRO A 124 19.84 -5.47 -6.35
CA PRO A 124 18.80 -5.50 -7.38
C PRO A 124 18.46 -4.09 -7.87
N VAL A 125 18.25 -3.98 -9.19
CA VAL A 125 17.80 -2.78 -9.88
C VAL A 125 16.34 -2.95 -10.27
N LEU A 126 15.47 -2.14 -9.66
CA LEU A 126 14.05 -2.18 -9.94
C LEU A 126 13.75 -1.54 -11.29
N PRO A 127 12.88 -2.14 -12.13
CA PRO A 127 12.37 -1.49 -13.32
C PRO A 127 11.68 -0.16 -13.02
N SER A 128 12.11 0.92 -13.67
CA SER A 128 11.49 2.24 -13.56
C SER A 128 10.18 2.32 -14.35
N GLU A 129 9.24 3.14 -13.88
CA GLU A 129 7.96 3.44 -14.55
C GLU A 129 8.16 4.08 -15.94
N THR A 130 9.28 4.78 -16.14
CA THR A 130 9.65 5.48 -17.39
C THR A 130 10.55 4.63 -18.29
N CYS A 131 10.78 3.36 -17.96
CA CYS A 131 11.70 2.50 -18.70
C CYS A 131 11.25 2.28 -20.16
N SER A 132 11.97 2.91 -21.08
CA SER A 132 11.73 2.81 -22.53
C SER A 132 12.18 1.49 -23.16
N LEU A 133 13.19 0.83 -22.57
CA LEU A 133 13.85 -0.37 -23.12
C LEU A 133 13.13 -1.69 -22.81
N ARG A 134 12.13 -1.67 -21.92
CA ARG A 134 11.28 -2.82 -21.60
C ARG A 134 9.83 -2.40 -21.40
N HIS A 135 9.34 -1.50 -22.26
CA HIS A 135 7.92 -1.53 -22.53
C HIS A 135 7.63 -2.87 -23.20
N ASP A 136 7.22 -3.85 -22.40
CA ASP A 136 6.15 -4.73 -22.87
C ASP A 136 4.99 -3.77 -23.18
N GLN A 137 4.94 -3.34 -24.44
CA GLN A 137 3.88 -2.57 -25.07
C GLN A 137 2.67 -3.51 -25.09
N GLY A 138 2.01 -3.61 -23.94
CA GLY A 138 0.97 -4.58 -23.73
C GLY A 138 0.86 -4.87 -22.25
N GLY A 139 0.24 -3.98 -21.49
CA GLY A 139 -0.68 -4.52 -20.50
C GLY A 139 -1.58 -5.45 -21.29
N ALA A 140 -1.52 -6.76 -21.03
CA ALA A 140 -2.52 -7.67 -21.57
C ALA A 140 -3.87 -6.97 -21.41
N PRO A 141 -4.71 -6.89 -22.46
CA PRO A 141 -6.02 -6.27 -22.32
C PRO A 141 -6.60 -6.76 -21.02
N ILE A 142 -7.10 -5.84 -20.20
CA ILE A 142 -7.85 -6.21 -19.00
C ILE A 142 -8.96 -7.09 -19.54
N GLU A 143 -8.76 -8.41 -19.52
CA GLU A 143 -9.84 -9.34 -19.76
C GLU A 143 -10.82 -8.94 -18.69
N PRO A 144 -11.99 -8.41 -19.09
CA PRO A 144 -12.95 -8.03 -18.09
C PRO A 144 -13.19 -9.32 -17.29
N LEU A 145 -13.37 -9.18 -15.97
CA LEU A 145 -13.73 -10.28 -15.08
C LEU A 145 -15.16 -10.78 -15.42
N VAL A 146 -15.46 -10.97 -16.71
CA VAL A 146 -16.77 -11.34 -17.26
C VAL A 146 -17.06 -12.78 -16.90
N ARG A 147 -16.03 -13.64 -16.80
CA ARG A 147 -16.20 -15.04 -16.42
C ARG A 147 -15.02 -15.56 -15.61
N PRO A 148 -15.26 -16.34 -14.55
CA PRO A 148 -14.21 -17.01 -13.83
C PRO A 148 -13.46 -17.98 -14.76
N PRO A 149 -12.13 -18.09 -14.67
CA PRO A 149 -11.44 -19.23 -15.25
C PRO A 149 -12.01 -20.51 -14.64
N ALA A 150 -12.25 -21.52 -15.48
CA ALA A 150 -12.79 -22.81 -15.03
C ALA A 150 -11.87 -23.42 -13.97
N ARG A 151 -12.46 -23.88 -12.86
CA ARG A 151 -11.75 -24.60 -11.81
C ARG A 151 -11.12 -25.87 -12.40
N PRO A 152 -9.83 -26.14 -12.18
CA PRO A 152 -9.27 -27.46 -12.44
C PRO A 152 -10.09 -28.51 -11.67
N ALA A 153 -10.48 -29.58 -12.34
CA ALA A 153 -11.39 -30.61 -11.81
C ALA A 153 -10.74 -31.53 -10.76
N ASP A 154 -9.52 -31.25 -10.32
CA ASP A 154 -8.66 -32.18 -9.58
C ASP A 154 -8.83 -32.13 -8.06
N GLY A 155 -9.69 -31.27 -7.51
CA GLY A 155 -10.18 -31.38 -6.13
C GLY A 155 -9.11 -31.25 -5.02
N LEU A 156 -7.86 -30.98 -5.38
CA LEU A 156 -6.82 -30.56 -4.45
C LEU A 156 -7.11 -29.11 -4.08
N SER A 157 -7.12 -28.79 -2.77
CA SER A 157 -7.30 -27.43 -2.29
C SER A 157 -6.18 -26.55 -2.84
N LEU A 158 -6.44 -25.87 -3.96
CA LEU A 158 -5.54 -24.86 -4.48
C LEU A 158 -5.30 -23.81 -3.38
N PRO A 159 -4.07 -23.29 -3.25
CA PRO A 159 -3.80 -22.24 -2.27
C PRO A 159 -4.71 -21.04 -2.53
N TYR A 160 -5.23 -20.42 -1.47
CA TYR A 160 -6.13 -19.27 -1.56
C TYR A 160 -5.54 -18.12 -2.40
N ARG A 161 -4.21 -17.92 -2.32
CA ARG A 161 -3.47 -16.97 -3.15
C ARG A 161 -2.65 -17.72 -4.20
N ARG A 162 -2.55 -17.16 -5.41
CA ARG A 162 -1.73 -17.70 -6.51
C ARG A 162 -0.24 -17.69 -6.19
N LEU A 163 0.25 -16.57 -5.65
CA LEU A 163 1.64 -16.43 -5.21
C LEU A 163 1.71 -16.66 -3.71
N SER A 164 2.56 -17.61 -3.29
CA SER A 164 2.84 -17.79 -1.86
C SER A 164 3.77 -16.69 -1.37
N LEU A 165 3.64 -16.30 -0.10
CA LEU A 165 4.54 -15.30 0.49
C LEU A 165 5.99 -15.75 0.52
N ASP A 166 6.27 -17.06 0.56
CA ASP A 166 7.64 -17.58 0.51
C ASP A 166 8.23 -17.41 -0.89
N MET A 167 7.43 -17.57 -1.95
CA MET A 167 7.85 -17.26 -3.32
C MET A 167 8.10 -15.76 -3.47
N VAL A 168 7.18 -14.92 -3.01
CA VAL A 168 7.33 -13.46 -3.09
C VAL A 168 8.58 -13.02 -2.33
N ALA A 169 8.82 -13.53 -1.12
CA ALA A 169 10.00 -13.23 -0.31
C ALA A 169 11.31 -13.50 -1.07
N HIS A 170 11.38 -14.65 -1.76
CA HIS A 170 12.53 -14.96 -2.61
C HIS A 170 12.63 -14.04 -3.84
N GLN A 171 11.50 -13.71 -4.47
CA GLN A 171 11.48 -12.86 -5.66
C GLN A 171 11.87 -11.41 -5.39
N VAL A 172 11.41 -10.83 -4.27
CA VAL A 172 11.71 -9.44 -3.91
C VAL A 172 13.14 -9.28 -3.41
N GLY A 173 13.68 -10.26 -2.67
CA GLY A 173 15.04 -10.22 -2.13
C GLY A 173 15.35 -8.87 -1.46
N ASP A 174 16.49 -8.28 -1.79
CA ASP A 174 16.95 -6.97 -1.27
C ASP A 174 16.40 -5.78 -2.08
N ALA A 175 15.11 -5.83 -2.44
CA ALA A 175 14.48 -4.78 -3.24
C ALA A 175 14.51 -3.40 -2.57
N ALA A 176 14.49 -3.32 -1.23
CA ALA A 176 14.88 -2.11 -0.50
C ALA A 176 16.39 -2.10 -0.32
N ASN A 177 17.06 -1.07 -0.86
CA ASN A 177 18.51 -0.95 -0.81
C ASN A 177 18.93 0.52 -1.02
N PRO A 178 20.10 0.94 -0.49
CA PRO A 178 20.47 2.36 -0.46
C PRO A 178 21.09 2.86 -1.77
N PHE A 179 21.12 2.04 -2.83
CA PHE A 179 21.88 2.31 -4.03
C PHE A 179 21.02 2.48 -5.29
N CYS A 180 20.04 1.61 -5.50
CA CYS A 180 19.23 1.52 -6.71
C CYS A 180 17.75 1.23 -6.42
N SER A 181 17.25 1.61 -5.25
CA SER A 181 15.87 1.33 -4.85
C SER A 181 14.99 2.57 -4.80
N SER A 182 13.73 2.33 -5.09
CA SER A 182 12.64 3.26 -4.88
C SER A 182 11.76 2.88 -3.69
N LEU A 183 12.03 1.75 -3.04
CA LEU A 183 11.25 1.23 -1.92
C LEU A 183 11.84 1.61 -0.56
N GLY A 184 13.04 2.19 -0.53
CA GLY A 184 13.68 2.64 0.70
C GLY A 184 15.13 2.18 0.80
N LEU A 185 15.80 2.62 1.87
CA LEU A 185 17.20 2.31 2.12
C LEU A 185 17.41 0.86 2.53
N GLU A 186 16.51 0.33 3.35
CA GLU A 186 16.56 -1.03 3.88
C GLU A 186 15.19 -1.48 4.39
N ALA A 187 15.06 -2.78 4.63
CA ALA A 187 13.95 -3.39 5.35
C ALA A 187 14.40 -3.69 6.78
N VAL A 188 13.89 -2.93 7.75
CA VAL A 188 14.27 -3.02 9.16
C VAL A 188 13.45 -4.10 9.83
N THR A 189 14.13 -5.06 10.46
CA THR A 189 13.50 -6.07 11.30
C THR A 189 13.26 -5.48 12.68
N ASP A 190 11.99 -5.35 13.06
CA ASP A 190 11.62 -4.81 14.37
C ASP A 190 11.60 -5.95 15.39
N LEU A 191 12.67 -6.02 16.19
CA LEU A 191 12.85 -7.05 17.21
C LEU A 191 12.17 -6.68 18.53
N GLU A 192 11.66 -5.45 18.68
CA GLU A 192 10.99 -5.01 19.90
C GLU A 192 9.54 -5.47 19.93
N ILE A 193 8.92 -5.71 18.77
CA ILE A 193 7.54 -6.19 18.68
C ILE A 193 7.47 -7.69 18.96
N GLU A 194 6.92 -8.06 20.11
CA GLU A 194 6.89 -9.46 20.55
C GLU A 194 5.70 -10.25 19.98
N THR A 195 4.73 -9.57 19.37
CA THR A 195 3.47 -10.14 18.89
C THR A 195 3.55 -10.73 17.49
N THR A 196 4.30 -10.07 16.60
CA THR A 196 4.48 -10.45 15.21
C THR A 196 5.93 -10.24 14.82
N ALA A 197 6.37 -10.87 13.73
CA ALA A 197 7.71 -10.66 13.20
C ALA A 197 7.70 -9.43 12.28
N LYS A 198 7.50 -8.22 12.83
CA LYS A 198 7.31 -7.00 12.04
C LYS A 198 8.59 -6.64 11.27
N VAL A 199 8.39 -6.23 10.02
CA VAL A 199 9.43 -5.62 9.18
C VAL A 199 8.88 -4.32 8.63
N SER A 200 9.65 -3.24 8.72
CA SER A 200 9.23 -1.91 8.28
C SER A 200 10.30 -1.23 7.44
N GLY A 201 9.90 -0.20 6.72
CA GLY A 201 10.80 0.69 6.02
C GLY A 201 10.07 1.92 5.53
N ALA A 202 10.79 2.78 4.82
CA ALA A 202 10.20 3.97 4.23
C ALA A 202 10.86 4.29 2.89
N TYR A 203 10.06 4.67 1.90
CA TYR A 203 10.55 5.28 0.68
C TYR A 203 10.45 6.80 0.76
N VAL A 204 11.27 7.48 -0.03
CA VAL A 204 11.18 8.93 -0.21
C VAL A 204 10.54 9.22 -1.56
N ALA A 205 9.46 9.99 -1.53
CA ALA A 205 8.83 10.53 -2.72
C ALA A 205 9.20 12.01 -2.87
N VAL A 206 9.57 12.41 -4.09
CA VAL A 206 9.90 13.79 -4.43
C VAL A 206 8.88 14.29 -5.43
N THR A 207 8.18 15.35 -5.08
CA THR A 207 7.21 16.07 -5.91
C THR A 207 7.77 17.45 -6.27
N PRO A 208 7.17 18.19 -7.21
CA PRO A 208 7.53 19.59 -7.45
C PRO A 208 7.36 20.49 -6.22
N SER A 209 6.46 20.11 -5.30
CA SER A 209 6.13 20.87 -4.10
C SER A 209 6.99 20.53 -2.88
N GLY A 210 7.68 19.39 -2.88
CA GLY A 210 8.51 19.00 -1.76
C GLY A 210 8.98 17.56 -1.80
N CYS A 211 9.40 17.08 -0.64
CA CYS A 211 9.90 15.73 -0.44
C CYS A 211 9.24 15.18 0.82
N TRP A 212 8.75 13.94 0.76
CA TRP A 212 8.09 13.30 1.88
C TRP A 212 8.44 11.80 1.96
N THR A 213 8.25 11.22 3.13
CA THR A 213 8.56 9.82 3.44
C THR A 213 7.29 8.99 3.55
N GLY A 214 7.16 7.94 2.75
CA GLY A 214 6.06 6.99 2.83
C GLY A 214 6.48 5.73 3.58
N PRO A 215 5.94 5.48 4.78
CA PRO A 215 6.20 4.24 5.50
C PRO A 215 5.51 3.06 4.81
N TRP A 216 6.02 1.86 5.06
CA TRP A 216 5.41 0.59 4.73
C TRP A 216 5.81 -0.45 5.77
N GLY A 217 5.01 -1.49 5.92
CA GLY A 217 5.21 -2.52 6.93
C GLY A 217 4.62 -3.87 6.54
N GLY A 218 5.18 -4.92 7.11
CA GLY A 218 4.58 -6.24 7.04
C GLY A 218 4.64 -6.92 8.39
N HIS A 219 3.59 -7.67 8.69
CA HIS A 219 3.37 -8.26 10.00
C HIS A 219 2.78 -9.65 9.81
N THR A 220 3.65 -10.65 10.01
CA THR A 220 3.32 -12.07 9.98
C THR A 220 4.10 -12.79 11.08
N PRO A 221 3.88 -14.08 11.31
CA PRO A 221 4.74 -14.85 12.23
C PRO A 221 6.19 -15.10 11.74
N ARG A 222 6.61 -14.59 10.56
CA ARG A 222 7.96 -14.81 10.00
C ARG A 222 8.52 -13.55 9.32
N PHE A 223 9.72 -13.12 9.69
CA PHE A 223 10.34 -11.91 9.13
C PHE A 223 10.47 -11.92 7.60
N SER A 224 10.80 -13.05 6.98
CA SER A 224 10.88 -13.14 5.51
C SER A 224 9.55 -12.85 4.81
N ARG A 225 8.44 -13.33 5.38
CA ARG A 225 7.09 -13.08 4.85
C ARG A 225 6.62 -11.66 5.16
N SER A 226 6.99 -11.13 6.31
CA SER A 226 6.74 -9.74 6.68
C SER A 226 7.48 -8.77 5.75
N ALA A 227 8.76 -9.02 5.45
CA ALA A 227 9.50 -8.24 4.46
C ALA A 227 8.83 -8.28 3.08
N ALA A 228 8.36 -9.47 2.65
CA ALA A 228 7.61 -9.61 1.41
C ALA A 228 6.33 -8.77 1.38
N ILE A 229 5.52 -8.81 2.45
CA ILE A 229 4.30 -7.99 2.55
C ILE A 229 4.63 -6.50 2.53
N GLY A 230 5.60 -6.05 3.34
CA GLY A 230 5.98 -4.64 3.41
C GLY A 230 6.51 -4.10 2.09
N LEU A 231 7.30 -4.89 1.35
CA LEU A 231 7.77 -4.50 0.01
C LEU A 231 6.66 -4.51 -1.04
N LEU A 232 5.67 -5.40 -0.92
CA LEU A 232 4.48 -5.38 -1.75
C LEU A 232 3.61 -4.14 -1.47
N GLU A 233 3.44 -3.77 -0.20
CA GLU A 233 2.77 -2.53 0.20
C GLU A 233 3.52 -1.31 -0.33
N ALA A 234 4.86 -1.27 -0.21
CA ALA A 234 5.67 -0.20 -0.78
C ALA A 234 5.45 -0.05 -2.30
N LEU A 235 5.41 -1.17 -3.03
CA LEU A 235 5.14 -1.17 -4.47
C LEU A 235 3.71 -0.72 -4.80
N GLU A 236 2.72 -1.15 -4.03
CA GLU A 236 1.32 -0.74 -4.17
C GLU A 236 1.15 0.75 -3.90
N ARG A 237 1.68 1.28 -2.80
CA ARG A 237 1.62 2.72 -2.50
C ARG A 237 2.26 3.55 -3.60
N ARG A 238 3.42 3.11 -4.10
CA ARG A 238 4.09 3.78 -5.23
C ARG A 238 3.26 3.72 -6.51
N ALA A 239 2.55 2.61 -6.77
CA ALA A 239 1.63 2.47 -7.89
C ALA A 239 0.45 3.44 -7.77
N GLY A 240 -0.11 3.56 -6.57
CA GLY A 240 -1.22 4.47 -6.26
C GLY A 240 -0.86 5.96 -6.37
N MET A 241 0.40 6.32 -6.14
CA MET A 241 0.86 7.70 -6.31
C MET A 241 1.35 8.04 -7.71
N THR A 242 1.93 7.06 -8.40
CA THR A 242 2.54 7.30 -9.71
C THR A 242 1.49 7.11 -10.79
N GLY A 243 0.73 8.16 -11.08
CA GLY A 243 -0.07 8.20 -12.30
C GLY A 243 0.83 8.02 -13.54
N PRO A 244 0.36 7.40 -14.63
CA PRO A 244 1.16 7.26 -15.83
C PRO A 244 1.58 8.65 -16.33
N VAL A 245 2.89 8.92 -16.33
CA VAL A 245 3.48 10.22 -16.68
C VAL A 245 3.16 10.60 -18.13
N THR A 246 2.95 9.60 -19.00
CA THR A 246 2.61 9.76 -20.43
C THR A 246 1.92 8.51 -20.98
N ALA A 247 0.72 8.16 -20.50
CA ALA A 247 -0.12 7.17 -21.21
C ALA A 247 -1.21 7.88 -22.03
N PRO A 248 -1.56 7.38 -23.24
CA PRO A 248 -2.86 7.67 -23.82
C PRO A 248 -3.93 7.20 -22.82
N GLY A 249 -4.54 8.12 -22.06
CA GLY A 249 -5.45 7.77 -20.98
C GLY A 249 -5.74 8.85 -19.94
N VAL A 250 -4.87 9.87 -19.78
CA VAL A 250 -5.25 11.07 -19.03
C VAL A 250 -6.05 11.98 -19.93
N LEU A 251 -7.36 12.06 -19.68
CA LEU A 251 -8.26 12.97 -20.40
C LEU A 251 -8.30 14.30 -19.64
N ARG A 252 -8.50 15.41 -20.35
CA ARG A 252 -8.70 16.74 -19.75
C ARG A 252 -9.94 17.37 -20.34
N GLY A 253 -10.75 17.99 -19.49
CA GLY A 253 -12.02 18.61 -19.88
C GLY A 253 -13.06 18.48 -18.78
N THR A 254 -14.27 18.95 -19.07
CA THR A 254 -15.47 18.70 -18.27
C THR A 254 -16.00 17.29 -18.52
N ALA A 255 -16.83 16.78 -17.62
CA ALA A 255 -17.44 15.45 -17.77
C ALA A 255 -18.20 15.28 -19.11
N SER A 256 -18.87 16.34 -19.58
CA SER A 256 -19.64 16.33 -20.83
C SER A 256 -18.80 16.31 -22.11
N GLU A 257 -17.51 16.64 -22.02
CA GLU A 257 -16.59 16.67 -23.17
C GLU A 257 -15.85 15.34 -23.36
N LEU A 258 -15.97 14.41 -22.40
CA LEU A 258 -15.25 13.14 -22.47
C LEU A 258 -15.89 12.17 -23.46
N PRO A 259 -15.06 11.35 -24.15
CA PRO A 259 -15.54 10.35 -25.11
C PRO A 259 -16.14 9.10 -24.44
N VAL A 260 -16.16 9.04 -23.12
CA VAL A 260 -16.66 7.91 -22.30
C VAL A 260 -17.53 8.45 -21.17
N GLU A 261 -18.39 7.60 -20.63
CA GLU A 261 -19.18 7.92 -19.43
C GLU A 261 -18.26 8.32 -18.27
N ALA A 262 -18.61 9.39 -17.56
CA ALA A 262 -17.79 9.98 -16.50
C ALA A 262 -18.56 10.05 -15.18
N TYR A 263 -17.93 9.61 -14.09
CA TYR A 263 -18.48 9.75 -12.74
C TYR A 263 -18.10 11.11 -12.18
N LEU A 264 -19.10 11.91 -11.84
CA LEU A 264 -18.88 13.27 -11.36
C LEU A 264 -18.12 13.30 -10.02
N PRO A 265 -17.23 14.27 -9.78
CA PRO A 265 -16.55 14.50 -8.51
C PRO A 265 -17.47 14.39 -7.28
N SER A 266 -18.67 14.97 -7.34
CA SER A 266 -19.64 14.96 -6.23
C SER A 266 -20.06 13.57 -5.75
N VAL A 267 -20.03 12.55 -6.62
CA VAL A 267 -20.33 11.15 -6.26
C VAL A 267 -19.25 10.57 -5.32
N PHE A 268 -18.06 11.15 -5.30
CA PHE A 268 -16.93 10.78 -4.44
C PHE A 268 -16.80 11.67 -3.20
N GLY A 269 -17.84 12.46 -2.88
CA GLY A 269 -17.82 13.40 -1.75
C GLY A 269 -16.96 14.65 -1.98
N ILE A 270 -16.58 14.94 -3.23
CA ILE A 270 -15.85 16.15 -3.62
C ILE A 270 -16.86 17.29 -3.84
N ASP A 271 -16.43 18.55 -3.69
CA ASP A 271 -17.27 19.71 -3.94
C ASP A 271 -17.91 19.65 -5.34
N ALA A 272 -19.23 19.75 -5.40
CA ALA A 272 -20.03 19.70 -6.64
C ALA A 272 -19.71 20.85 -7.60
N ALA A 273 -19.05 21.93 -7.14
CA ALA A 273 -18.47 22.92 -8.03
C ALA A 273 -17.61 22.25 -9.12
N PHE A 274 -16.81 21.23 -8.77
CA PHE A 274 -15.91 20.56 -9.72
C PHE A 274 -16.63 19.72 -10.79
N ASP A 275 -17.92 19.42 -10.66
CA ASP A 275 -18.68 18.65 -11.65
C ASP A 275 -18.73 19.32 -13.03
N THR A 276 -18.59 20.65 -13.04
CA THR A 276 -18.62 21.47 -14.27
C THR A 276 -17.26 22.09 -14.61
N HIS A 277 -16.23 21.88 -13.80
CA HIS A 277 -14.89 22.43 -14.04
C HIS A 277 -14.06 21.49 -14.93
N PRO A 278 -13.22 22.04 -15.82
CA PRO A 278 -12.23 21.23 -16.52
C PRO A 278 -11.20 20.66 -15.54
N ILE A 279 -11.17 19.32 -15.41
CA ILE A 279 -10.23 18.60 -14.55
C ILE A 279 -9.47 17.53 -15.34
N ALA A 280 -8.51 16.87 -14.68
CA ALA A 280 -7.86 15.68 -15.22
C ALA A 280 -8.66 14.43 -14.84
N TRP A 281 -8.78 13.50 -15.78
CA TRP A 281 -9.52 12.26 -15.63
C TRP A 281 -8.64 11.06 -15.93
N SER A 282 -8.93 9.93 -15.28
CA SER A 282 -8.33 8.63 -15.55
C SER A 282 -9.39 7.66 -16.03
N THR A 283 -9.03 6.77 -16.95
CA THR A 283 -9.91 5.67 -17.36
C THR A 283 -9.95 4.58 -16.28
N ALA A 284 -11.14 4.06 -16.01
CA ALA A 284 -11.39 2.88 -15.18
C ALA A 284 -12.22 1.85 -15.96
N ARG A 285 -12.26 0.62 -15.45
CA ARG A 285 -13.16 -0.44 -15.93
C ARG A 285 -14.29 -0.64 -14.95
N ARG A 286 -15.53 -0.54 -15.41
CA ARG A 286 -16.69 -0.98 -14.63
C ARG A 286 -16.72 -2.51 -14.60
N LEU A 287 -16.80 -3.09 -13.41
CA LEU A 287 -16.63 -4.53 -13.22
C LEU A 287 -17.83 -5.34 -13.75
N SER A 288 -19.04 -4.78 -13.71
CA SER A 288 -20.28 -5.47 -14.06
C SER A 288 -20.40 -5.81 -15.55
N ASP A 289 -19.92 -4.92 -16.43
CA ASP A 289 -20.07 -5.04 -17.89
C ASP A 289 -18.74 -4.87 -18.67
N GLY A 290 -17.65 -4.48 -18.00
CA GLY A 290 -16.34 -4.22 -18.60
C GLY A 290 -16.21 -2.87 -19.31
N ALA A 291 -17.20 -1.99 -19.19
CA ALA A 291 -17.20 -0.68 -19.85
C ALA A 291 -15.99 0.17 -19.43
N VAL A 292 -15.42 0.91 -20.39
CA VAL A 292 -14.44 1.96 -20.07
C VAL A 292 -15.20 3.19 -19.63
N VAL A 293 -14.90 3.68 -18.44
CA VAL A 293 -15.49 4.89 -17.85
C VAL A 293 -14.37 5.82 -17.41
N ALA A 294 -14.71 7.07 -17.09
CA ALA A 294 -13.80 8.06 -16.54
C ALA A 294 -14.12 8.37 -15.08
N VAL A 295 -13.07 8.49 -14.27
CA VAL A 295 -13.12 8.98 -12.89
C VAL A 295 -12.13 10.13 -12.74
N PRO A 296 -12.34 11.07 -11.78
CA PRO A 296 -11.36 12.12 -11.52
C PRO A 296 -9.99 11.49 -11.26
N ARG A 297 -8.93 12.03 -11.90
CA ARG A 297 -7.56 11.51 -11.73
C ARG A 297 -7.15 11.51 -10.25
N ASP A 298 -7.64 12.48 -9.50
CA ASP A 298 -7.31 12.66 -8.08
C ASP A 298 -7.94 11.62 -7.16
N VAL A 299 -8.97 10.91 -7.62
CA VAL A 299 -9.54 9.72 -6.96
C VAL A 299 -8.79 8.45 -7.38
N ALA A 300 -8.34 8.40 -8.64
CA ALA A 300 -7.61 7.25 -9.19
C ALA A 300 -6.16 7.16 -8.72
N PHE A 301 -5.50 8.29 -8.44
CA PHE A 301 -4.11 8.37 -8.01
C PHE A 301 -3.95 9.47 -6.96
N TYR A 302 -3.32 9.19 -5.83
CA TYR A 302 -3.17 10.13 -4.71
C TYR A 302 -1.78 10.78 -4.65
N GLY A 303 -1.56 11.74 -3.74
CA GLY A 303 -0.22 12.22 -3.37
C GLY A 303 0.43 13.32 -4.21
N GLU A 304 -0.27 14.00 -5.14
CA GLU A 304 0.22 15.30 -5.69
C GLU A 304 -0.56 16.46 -5.06
N GLU A 305 0.11 17.59 -4.80
CA GLU A 305 -0.51 18.82 -4.29
C GLU A 305 -1.26 19.60 -5.37
N GLY A 306 -2.22 20.45 -4.96
CA GLY A 306 -3.01 21.30 -5.88
C GLY A 306 -4.18 20.58 -6.56
N ARG A 307 -4.58 19.43 -6.03
CA ARG A 307 -5.68 18.58 -6.52
C ARG A 307 -7.05 19.04 -6.03
N ILE A 308 -8.11 18.55 -6.67
CA ILE A 308 -9.50 18.82 -6.25
C ILE A 308 -9.89 18.06 -4.97
N VAL A 309 -9.10 17.05 -4.59
CA VAL A 309 -9.23 16.25 -3.37
C VAL A 309 -7.88 15.68 -2.95
N GLN A 310 -7.66 15.54 -1.65
CA GLN A 310 -6.54 14.80 -1.07
C GLN A 310 -7.02 13.38 -0.74
N ASP A 311 -7.02 12.48 -1.74
CA ASP A 311 -7.40 11.08 -1.54
C ASP A 311 -6.26 10.28 -0.85
N SER A 312 -6.55 9.04 -0.48
CA SER A 312 -5.65 8.14 0.23
C SER A 312 -5.40 6.85 -0.57
N SER A 313 -4.71 5.88 0.04
CA SER A 313 -4.57 4.54 -0.55
C SER A 313 -5.86 3.72 -0.50
N ASN A 314 -6.97 4.25 0.03
CA ASN A 314 -8.23 3.51 0.21
C ASN A 314 -8.65 2.69 -1.02
N GLY A 315 -8.70 1.37 -0.90
CA GLY A 315 -9.07 0.46 -1.98
C GLY A 315 -7.96 0.17 -2.98
N CYS A 316 -6.73 0.63 -2.74
CA CYS A 316 -5.55 0.14 -3.43
C CYS A 316 -5.21 -1.26 -2.91
N ALA A 317 -4.85 -2.16 -3.81
CA ALA A 317 -4.40 -3.48 -3.43
C ALA A 317 -3.52 -4.11 -4.50
N CYS A 318 -2.75 -5.12 -4.09
CA CYS A 318 -1.99 -5.97 -5.00
C CYS A 318 -2.32 -7.46 -4.83
N GLY A 319 -2.11 -8.24 -5.87
CA GLY A 319 -2.36 -9.68 -5.87
C GLY A 319 -1.65 -10.40 -7.02
N GLY A 320 -1.50 -11.73 -6.90
CA GLY A 320 -0.94 -12.56 -7.98
C GLY A 320 -1.87 -12.70 -9.19
N THR A 321 -3.12 -12.24 -9.05
CA THR A 321 -4.11 -12.14 -10.12
C THR A 321 -4.86 -10.81 -10.00
N LEU A 322 -5.54 -10.41 -11.09
CA LEU A 322 -6.44 -9.25 -11.04
C LEU A 322 -7.59 -9.47 -10.06
N ALA A 323 -8.14 -10.69 -9.98
CA ALA A 323 -9.22 -11.02 -9.05
C ALA A 323 -8.78 -10.89 -7.58
N GLU A 324 -7.56 -11.31 -7.25
CA GLU A 324 -6.99 -11.10 -5.91
C GLU A 324 -6.89 -9.61 -5.58
N ALA A 325 -6.29 -8.82 -6.48
CA ALA A 325 -6.13 -7.38 -6.26
C ALA A 325 -7.49 -6.68 -6.13
N VAL A 326 -8.48 -7.03 -6.97
CA VAL A 326 -9.84 -6.47 -6.91
C VAL A 326 -10.58 -6.89 -5.63
N LEU A 327 -10.48 -8.16 -5.21
CA LEU A 327 -11.10 -8.61 -3.97
C LEU A 327 -10.57 -7.81 -2.78
N PHE A 328 -9.25 -7.74 -2.61
CA PHE A 328 -8.68 -7.08 -1.45
C PHE A 328 -8.87 -5.56 -1.47
N GLY A 329 -8.83 -4.92 -2.65
CA GLY A 329 -9.17 -3.50 -2.76
C GLY A 329 -10.65 -3.22 -2.48
N LEU A 330 -11.56 -4.12 -2.89
CA LEU A 330 -12.98 -4.00 -2.55
C LEU A 330 -13.22 -4.17 -1.05
N LEU A 331 -12.60 -5.19 -0.43
CA LEU A 331 -12.75 -5.45 0.99
C LEU A 331 -12.24 -4.27 1.82
N GLU A 332 -11.11 -3.69 1.47
CA GLU A 332 -10.59 -2.49 2.16
C GLU A 332 -11.56 -1.31 2.02
N ALA A 333 -12.07 -1.02 0.82
CA ALA A 333 -13.03 0.06 0.61
C ALA A 333 -14.33 -0.13 1.43
N VAL A 334 -14.80 -1.38 1.56
CA VAL A 334 -15.97 -1.73 2.39
C VAL A 334 -15.67 -1.60 3.87
N GLU A 335 -14.47 -2.01 4.30
CA GLU A 335 -14.02 -1.90 5.68
C GLU A 335 -13.96 -0.43 6.13
N ARG A 336 -13.34 0.44 5.33
CA ARG A 336 -13.25 1.88 5.64
C ARG A 336 -14.64 2.54 5.65
N ASP A 337 -15.51 2.19 4.71
CA ASP A 337 -16.90 2.66 4.70
C ASP A 337 -17.65 2.29 5.99
N ALA A 338 -17.62 1.01 6.34
CA ALA A 338 -18.29 0.47 7.52
C ALA A 338 -17.74 1.06 8.82
N PHE A 339 -16.41 1.20 8.92
CA PHE A 339 -15.76 1.81 10.05
C PHE A 339 -16.14 3.28 10.22
N LEU A 340 -16.07 4.10 9.16
CA LEU A 340 -16.37 5.53 9.25
C LEU A 340 -17.86 5.80 9.51
N ILE A 341 -18.76 4.99 8.93
CA ILE A 341 -20.18 5.04 9.27
C ILE A 341 -20.39 4.74 10.77
N SER A 342 -19.70 3.73 11.29
CA SER A 342 -19.81 3.34 12.70
C SER A 342 -19.24 4.41 13.63
N TRP A 343 -18.09 4.96 13.29
CA TRP A 343 -17.38 5.98 14.08
C TRP A 343 -18.14 7.30 14.10
N TYR A 344 -18.42 7.89 12.93
CA TYR A 344 -19.11 9.18 12.84
C TYR A 344 -20.61 9.08 13.12
N GLY A 345 -21.18 7.88 13.02
CA GLY A 345 -22.51 7.58 13.52
C GLY A 345 -22.59 7.45 15.04
N ALA A 346 -21.43 7.36 15.73
CA ALA A 346 -21.31 7.01 17.14
C ALA A 346 -22.13 5.75 17.48
N LEU A 347 -22.00 4.70 16.67
CA LEU A 347 -22.86 3.52 16.75
C LEU A 347 -22.46 2.63 17.93
N GLU A 348 -23.45 2.27 18.75
CA GLU A 348 -23.34 1.25 19.79
C GLU A 348 -23.37 -0.13 19.09
N LEU A 349 -22.19 -0.66 18.77
CA LEU A 349 -22.02 -1.93 18.05
C LEU A 349 -22.11 -3.15 18.98
N ASP A 350 -22.61 -4.27 18.44
CA ASP A 350 -22.62 -5.55 19.18
C ASP A 350 -21.19 -6.08 19.35
N GLU A 351 -20.82 -6.45 20.58
CA GLU A 351 -19.52 -7.05 20.89
C GLU A 351 -19.49 -8.52 20.46
N ILE A 352 -18.39 -8.94 19.85
CA ILE A 352 -18.15 -10.33 19.46
C ILE A 352 -17.44 -11.04 20.61
N ARG A 353 -17.99 -12.18 21.03
CA ARG A 353 -17.44 -13.00 22.10
C ARG A 353 -16.06 -13.51 21.71
N SER A 354 -15.01 -13.06 22.40
CA SER A 354 -13.62 -13.50 22.14
C SER A 354 -13.44 -15.03 22.23
N GLY A 355 -14.22 -15.70 23.09
CA GLY A 355 -14.24 -17.16 23.20
C GLY A 355 -14.88 -17.91 22.01
N SER A 356 -15.52 -17.20 21.07
CA SER A 356 -16.07 -17.77 19.83
C SER A 356 -15.04 -17.90 18.70
N VAL A 357 -13.87 -17.27 18.84
CA VAL A 357 -12.79 -17.32 17.84
C VAL A 357 -12.27 -18.74 17.68
N ASN A 358 -12.41 -19.32 16.49
CA ASN A 358 -12.03 -20.71 16.23
C ASN A 358 -10.59 -20.82 15.72
N ALA A 359 -10.14 -19.86 14.91
CA ALA A 359 -8.84 -19.89 14.29
C ALA A 359 -7.71 -19.97 15.34
N LEU A 360 -6.91 -21.04 15.29
CA LEU A 360 -5.84 -21.28 16.27
C LEU A 360 -4.83 -20.13 16.32
N ALA A 361 -4.43 -19.60 15.16
CA ALA A 361 -3.49 -18.48 15.07
C ALA A 361 -4.04 -17.21 15.76
N SER A 362 -5.31 -16.89 15.55
CA SER A 362 -5.96 -15.74 16.20
C SER A 362 -6.06 -15.91 17.71
N ARG A 363 -6.41 -17.12 18.19
CA ARG A 363 -6.40 -17.42 19.64
C ARG A 363 -5.02 -17.26 20.27
N GLN A 364 -3.98 -17.79 19.62
CA GLN A 364 -2.60 -17.66 20.09
C GLN A 364 -2.13 -16.21 20.14
N LEU A 365 -2.49 -15.40 19.14
CA LEU A 365 -2.17 -13.98 19.10
C LEU A 365 -2.92 -13.21 20.19
N LEU A 366 -4.19 -13.52 20.44
CA LEU A 366 -4.97 -12.96 21.56
C LEU A 366 -4.36 -13.30 22.92
N ASP A 367 -3.95 -14.55 23.14
CA ASP A 367 -3.31 -14.96 24.39
C ASP A 367 -2.00 -14.21 24.60
N ARG A 368 -1.21 -14.01 23.53
CA ARG A 368 0.02 -13.22 23.57
C ARG A 368 -0.25 -11.75 23.90
N MET A 369 -1.22 -11.12 23.24
CA MET A 369 -1.64 -9.74 23.54
C MET A 369 -2.05 -9.60 25.01
N ARG A 370 -2.81 -10.57 25.55
CA ARG A 370 -3.21 -10.59 26.97
C ARG A 370 -2.02 -10.66 27.91
N LEU A 371 -1.00 -11.47 27.61
CA LEU A 371 0.23 -11.55 28.40
C LEU A 371 1.00 -10.22 28.42
N LEU A 372 0.87 -9.41 27.38
CA LEU A 372 1.50 -8.10 27.22
C LEU A 372 0.62 -6.96 27.78
N GLY A 373 -0.41 -7.28 28.58
CA GLY A 373 -1.27 -6.29 29.23
C GLY A 373 -2.23 -5.60 28.26
N GLN A 374 -2.51 -6.19 27.10
CA GLN A 374 -3.46 -5.65 26.14
C GLN A 374 -4.80 -6.36 26.26
N ARG A 375 -5.87 -5.60 26.49
CA ARG A 375 -7.24 -6.10 26.42
C ARG A 375 -7.80 -5.83 25.03
N VAL A 376 -7.95 -6.88 24.24
CA VAL A 376 -8.55 -6.79 22.89
C VAL A 376 -10.03 -7.10 22.94
N ARG A 377 -10.85 -6.22 22.38
CA ARG A 377 -12.30 -6.39 22.17
C ARG A 377 -12.62 -6.32 20.68
N PHE A 378 -13.69 -6.97 20.26
CA PHE A 378 -14.12 -7.06 18.87
C PHE A 378 -15.57 -6.64 18.73
N PHE A 379 -15.91 -5.92 17.67
CA PHE A 379 -17.25 -5.42 17.44
C PHE A 379 -17.70 -5.75 16.02
N ASP A 380 -18.96 -6.17 15.88
CA ASP A 380 -19.60 -6.35 14.58
C ASP A 380 -19.92 -4.98 13.98
N ALA A 381 -19.07 -4.53 13.06
CA ALA A 381 -19.22 -3.29 12.33
C ALA A 381 -19.84 -3.52 10.95
N THR A 382 -20.62 -4.59 10.76
CA THR A 382 -21.33 -4.87 9.50
C THR A 382 -22.46 -3.87 9.26
N VAL A 383 -22.08 -2.66 8.86
CA VAL A 383 -22.96 -1.50 8.66
C VAL A 383 -22.74 -0.95 7.25
N GLY A 384 -23.80 -0.41 6.63
CA GLY A 384 -23.74 0.19 5.30
C GLY A 384 -23.80 -0.81 4.16
N THR A 385 -23.02 -1.90 4.25
CA THR A 385 -23.07 -3.06 3.35
C THR A 385 -23.49 -4.32 4.13
N ARG A 386 -23.51 -5.49 3.47
CA ARG A 386 -23.72 -6.79 4.14
C ARG A 386 -22.44 -7.62 4.27
N VAL A 387 -21.29 -7.07 3.91
CA VAL A 387 -20.01 -7.78 4.04
C VAL A 387 -19.60 -7.77 5.51
N PRO A 388 -19.37 -8.93 6.15
CA PRO A 388 -18.95 -8.98 7.54
C PRO A 388 -17.71 -8.12 7.76
N THR A 389 -17.82 -7.17 8.69
CA THR A 389 -16.75 -6.24 9.04
C THR A 389 -16.56 -6.25 10.55
N VAL A 390 -15.32 -6.40 11.00
CA VAL A 390 -14.97 -6.47 12.42
C VAL A 390 -14.08 -5.29 12.76
N VAL A 391 -14.40 -4.56 13.83
CA VAL A 391 -13.50 -3.58 14.45
C VAL A 391 -12.90 -4.20 15.69
N ALA A 392 -11.57 -4.19 15.79
CA ALA A 392 -10.82 -4.58 16.97
C ALA A 392 -10.34 -3.33 17.72
N VAL A 393 -10.43 -3.35 19.05
CA VAL A 393 -9.87 -2.31 19.92
C VAL A 393 -8.98 -2.98 20.96
N ALA A 394 -7.69 -2.64 20.94
CA ALA A 394 -6.75 -3.01 21.98
C ALA A 394 -6.60 -1.85 22.98
N GLU A 395 -6.85 -2.12 24.25
CA GLU A 395 -6.68 -1.18 25.36
C GLU A 395 -5.53 -1.64 26.25
N SER A 396 -4.52 -0.80 26.41
CA SER A 396 -3.39 -1.11 27.29
C SER A 396 -3.76 -0.91 28.75
N SER A 397 -3.58 -1.95 29.57
CA SER A 397 -3.73 -1.85 31.03
C SER A 397 -2.61 -1.04 31.70
N VAL A 398 -1.57 -0.66 30.97
CA VAL A 398 -0.39 0.04 31.50
C VAL A 398 -0.48 1.53 31.22
N THR A 399 -0.70 1.92 29.96
CA THR A 399 -0.72 3.33 29.54
C THR A 399 -2.12 3.90 29.39
N GLY A 400 -3.16 3.06 29.29
CA GLY A 400 -4.50 3.46 28.89
C GLY A 400 -4.62 3.84 27.40
N SER A 401 -3.57 3.59 26.61
CA SER A 401 -3.57 3.81 25.15
C SER A 401 -4.59 2.90 24.48
N LEU A 402 -5.23 3.42 23.44
CA LEU A 402 -6.09 2.67 22.54
C LEU A 402 -5.42 2.48 21.19
N CYS A 403 -5.54 1.29 20.63
CA CYS A 403 -5.15 0.97 19.27
C CYS A 403 -6.34 0.30 18.58
N PHE A 404 -6.62 0.73 17.35
CA PHE A 404 -7.77 0.29 16.59
C PHE A 404 -7.31 -0.40 15.31
N GLY A 405 -8.08 -1.39 14.88
CA GLY A 405 -7.92 -2.02 13.59
C GLY A 405 -9.25 -2.53 13.07
N ALA A 406 -9.34 -2.81 11.78
CA ALA A 406 -10.51 -3.44 11.20
C ALA A 406 -10.16 -4.48 10.15
N GLY A 407 -11.19 -5.23 9.77
CA GLY A 407 -11.11 -6.22 8.71
C GLY A 407 -12.49 -6.43 8.13
N ALA A 408 -12.60 -6.48 6.81
CA ALA A 408 -13.81 -6.93 6.13
C ALA A 408 -13.55 -8.19 5.30
N HIS A 409 -14.42 -9.18 5.39
CA HIS A 409 -14.36 -10.42 4.59
C HIS A 409 -15.66 -11.22 4.71
N PRO A 410 -16.18 -11.88 3.65
CA PRO A 410 -17.34 -12.79 3.74
C PRO A 410 -17.17 -13.93 4.76
N ASP A 411 -15.93 -14.35 4.99
CA ASP A 411 -15.53 -15.23 6.10
C ASP A 411 -15.10 -14.35 7.29
N ALA A 412 -15.95 -14.28 8.31
CA ALA A 412 -15.77 -13.35 9.42
C ALA A 412 -14.56 -13.69 10.30
N GLU A 413 -14.09 -14.95 10.33
CA GLU A 413 -12.85 -15.30 11.03
C GLU A 413 -11.63 -14.64 10.35
N ARG A 414 -11.66 -14.47 9.03
CA ARG A 414 -10.63 -13.71 8.30
C ARG A 414 -10.72 -12.21 8.54
N ALA A 415 -11.94 -11.66 8.60
CA ALA A 415 -12.18 -10.27 8.98
C ALA A 415 -11.62 -9.99 10.38
N LEU A 416 -11.95 -10.84 11.37
CA LEU A 416 -11.42 -10.74 12.73
C LEU A 416 -9.90 -10.90 12.77
N ALA A 417 -9.34 -11.84 12.01
CA ALA A 417 -7.89 -12.03 11.95
C ALA A 417 -7.17 -10.81 11.38
N ALA A 418 -7.71 -10.15 10.34
CA ALA A 418 -7.15 -8.92 9.80
C ALA A 418 -7.14 -7.81 10.86
N ALA A 419 -8.29 -7.53 11.49
CA ALA A 419 -8.42 -6.54 12.55
C ALA A 419 -7.48 -6.80 13.74
N LEU A 420 -7.34 -8.07 14.14
CA LEU A 420 -6.44 -8.48 15.23
C LEU A 420 -4.97 -8.30 14.86
N ASN A 421 -4.55 -8.62 13.63
CA ASN A 421 -3.16 -8.45 13.21
C ASN A 421 -2.75 -6.98 13.15
N GLU A 422 -3.67 -6.08 12.77
CA GLU A 422 -3.45 -4.63 12.77
C GLU A 422 -3.17 -4.12 14.19
N VAL A 423 -4.10 -4.35 15.14
CA VAL A 423 -3.89 -3.92 16.54
C VAL A 423 -2.67 -4.59 17.20
N ALA A 424 -2.38 -5.85 16.84
CA ALA A 424 -1.22 -6.54 17.37
C ALA A 424 0.10 -5.97 16.85
N SER A 425 0.11 -5.26 15.72
CA SER A 425 1.35 -4.71 15.12
C SER A 425 1.65 -3.29 15.56
N ASP A 426 0.64 -2.56 16.04
CA ASP A 426 0.77 -1.13 16.34
C ASP A 426 0.66 -0.79 17.82
N TYR A 427 0.15 -1.68 18.69
CA TYR A 427 0.01 -1.39 20.13
C TYR A 427 1.34 -1.03 20.83
N LEU A 428 2.47 -1.63 20.44
CA LEU A 428 3.76 -1.34 21.08
C LEU A 428 4.29 0.02 20.64
N VAL A 429 4.09 0.35 19.36
CA VAL A 429 4.48 1.64 18.78
C VAL A 429 3.68 2.76 19.45
N ALA A 430 2.44 2.51 19.88
CA ALA A 430 1.62 3.47 20.62
C ALA A 430 2.32 4.02 21.88
N ARG A 431 3.04 3.18 22.64
CA ARG A 431 3.81 3.65 23.81
C ARG A 431 4.92 4.60 23.40
N THR A 432 5.73 4.21 22.42
CA THR A 432 6.86 5.02 21.94
C THR A 432 6.38 6.34 21.33
N ARG A 433 5.28 6.31 20.55
CA ARG A 433 4.63 7.50 19.98
C ARG A 433 4.13 8.44 21.06
N LEU A 434 3.48 7.91 22.11
CA LEU A 434 3.06 8.70 23.26
C LEU A 434 4.25 9.37 23.95
N GLU A 435 5.35 8.64 24.19
CA GLU A 435 6.53 9.17 24.86
C GLU A 435 7.21 10.28 24.05
N ILE A 436 7.31 10.12 22.73
CA ILE A 436 7.94 11.11 21.83
C ILE A 436 7.02 12.31 21.55
N GLY A 437 5.72 12.06 21.35
CA GLY A 437 4.77 13.02 20.82
C GLY A 437 3.79 13.60 21.83
N ARG A 438 3.95 13.34 23.14
CA ARG A 438 2.97 13.70 24.19
C ARG A 438 2.42 15.12 24.06
N GLU A 439 3.30 16.13 23.96
CA GLU A 439 2.90 17.54 23.93
C GLU A 439 1.99 17.86 22.72
N HIS A 440 2.35 17.35 21.54
CA HIS A 440 1.52 17.49 20.33
C HIS A 440 0.18 16.77 20.48
N ILE A 441 0.17 15.58 21.07
CA ILE A 441 -1.07 14.83 21.32
C ILE A 441 -1.99 15.55 22.31
N GLU A 442 -1.43 16.18 23.35
CA GLU A 442 -2.19 17.01 24.29
C GLU A 442 -2.81 18.22 23.58
N GLN A 443 -2.08 18.88 22.66
CA GLN A 443 -2.62 19.96 21.82
C GLN A 443 -3.76 19.47 20.91
N MET A 444 -3.62 18.28 20.31
CA MET A 444 -4.69 17.68 19.50
C MET A 444 -5.95 17.37 20.31
N LEU A 445 -5.83 17.00 21.59
CA LEU A 445 -6.98 16.77 22.48
C LEU A 445 -7.71 18.06 22.84
N GLU A 446 -7.01 19.20 22.90
CA GLU A 446 -7.59 20.51 23.14
C GLU A 446 -8.22 21.09 21.86
N ASP A 447 -7.59 20.86 20.71
CA ASP A 447 -8.00 21.36 19.39
C ASP A 447 -7.76 20.32 18.28
N PHE A 448 -8.84 19.70 17.81
CA PHE A 448 -8.77 18.72 16.72
C PHE A 448 -8.27 19.30 15.38
N ASP A 449 -8.20 20.62 15.20
CA ASP A 449 -7.57 21.21 14.00
C ASP A 449 -6.05 20.96 13.94
N GLN A 450 -5.44 20.50 15.03
CA GLN A 450 -4.06 20.03 15.04
C GLN A 450 -3.90 18.61 14.49
N VAL A 451 -4.98 17.84 14.34
CA VAL A 451 -4.97 16.54 13.64
C VAL A 451 -4.97 16.80 12.13
N ARG A 452 -3.80 16.65 11.49
CA ARG A 452 -3.58 17.10 10.09
C ARG A 452 -3.11 16.02 9.16
N VAL A 453 -2.30 15.09 9.66
CA VAL A 453 -1.74 13.99 8.87
C VAL A 453 -2.24 12.64 9.36
N MET A 454 -1.98 11.60 8.58
CA MET A 454 -2.37 10.23 8.85
C MET A 454 -1.88 9.73 10.22
N GLU A 455 -0.65 10.06 10.58
CA GLU A 455 -0.03 9.68 11.86
C GLU A 455 -0.75 10.31 13.06
N ASP A 456 -1.18 11.57 12.95
CA ASP A 456 -1.88 12.31 14.02
C ASP A 456 -3.16 11.59 14.46
N HIS A 457 -3.89 11.00 13.51
CA HIS A 457 -5.14 10.28 13.77
C HIS A 457 -4.93 9.08 14.70
N ALA A 458 -3.90 8.27 14.45
CA ALA A 458 -3.57 7.14 15.32
C ALA A 458 -2.90 7.61 16.63
N ASP A 459 -2.01 8.61 16.55
CA ASP A 459 -1.24 9.10 17.70
C ASP A 459 -2.13 9.73 18.77
N LEU A 460 -3.22 10.41 18.37
CA LEU A 460 -4.22 10.97 19.28
C LEU A 460 -4.73 9.93 20.29
N PHE A 461 -4.97 8.70 19.85
CA PHE A 461 -5.55 7.63 20.67
C PHE A 461 -4.52 6.89 21.53
N THR A 462 -3.24 7.21 21.38
CA THR A 462 -2.19 6.70 22.26
C THR A 462 -2.24 7.37 23.64
N HIS A 463 -2.79 8.58 23.75
CA HIS A 463 -2.96 9.27 25.03
C HIS A 463 -4.24 8.81 25.75
N PRO A 464 -4.19 8.48 27.06
CA PRO A 464 -5.35 7.98 27.81
C PRO A 464 -6.53 8.98 27.85
N GLY A 465 -6.24 10.28 27.68
CA GLY A 465 -7.25 11.33 27.55
C GLY A 465 -8.18 11.17 26.33
N ALA A 466 -7.82 10.36 25.33
CA ALA A 466 -8.67 10.06 24.17
C ALA A 466 -9.72 8.97 24.45
N ARG A 467 -9.59 8.20 25.54
CA ARG A 467 -10.51 7.10 25.87
C ARG A 467 -12.00 7.50 25.92
N PRO A 468 -12.38 8.69 26.45
CA PRO A 468 -13.77 9.15 26.40
C PRO A 468 -14.33 9.34 24.98
N LEU A 469 -13.48 9.62 23.99
CA LEU A 469 -13.87 9.80 22.59
C LEU A 469 -14.42 8.50 21.97
N ALA A 470 -14.01 7.34 22.49
CA ALA A 470 -14.48 6.02 22.08
C ALA A 470 -15.55 5.41 23.02
N SER A 471 -16.10 6.20 23.96
CA SER A 471 -17.06 5.71 24.96
C SER A 471 -18.35 5.15 24.36
N PHE A 472 -18.82 5.70 23.23
CA PHE A 472 -19.98 5.20 22.50
C PHE A 472 -19.83 3.73 22.05
N LEU A 473 -18.59 3.28 21.87
CA LEU A 473 -18.27 1.91 21.48
C LEU A 473 -17.89 1.06 22.70
N LEU A 474 -17.06 1.62 23.60
CA LEU A 474 -16.44 0.85 24.68
C LEU A 474 -17.32 0.73 25.92
N ASP A 475 -18.19 1.72 26.18
CA ASP A 475 -18.99 1.83 27.40
C ASP A 475 -20.49 1.64 27.14
N ALA A 476 -20.89 1.38 25.89
CA ALA A 476 -22.28 1.11 25.51
C ALA A 476 -22.88 -0.05 26.32
N PRO A 477 -24.20 0.01 26.65
CA PRO A 477 -24.89 -1.10 27.29
C PRO A 477 -24.70 -2.38 26.49
N ARG A 478 -24.19 -3.43 27.12
CA ARG A 478 -23.92 -4.70 26.44
C ARG A 478 -25.22 -5.38 26.04
N GLY A 479 -25.43 -5.52 24.74
CA GLY A 479 -26.35 -6.51 24.19
C GLY A 479 -25.83 -7.94 24.38
N GLU A 480 -26.53 -8.91 23.78
CA GLU A 480 -26.03 -10.28 23.71
C GLU A 480 -24.77 -10.35 22.82
N GLU A 481 -23.69 -10.93 23.32
CA GLU A 481 -22.46 -11.07 22.55
C GLU A 481 -22.67 -11.97 21.33
N ARG A 482 -22.17 -11.53 20.17
CA ARG A 482 -22.28 -12.26 18.91
C ARG A 482 -21.25 -13.38 18.84
N ASP A 483 -21.62 -14.47 18.18
CA ASP A 483 -20.69 -15.53 17.81
C ASP A 483 -20.06 -15.19 16.45
N ILE A 484 -18.73 -15.20 16.32
CA ILE A 484 -18.06 -14.88 15.06
C ILE A 484 -18.50 -15.79 13.91
N ALA A 485 -18.80 -17.06 14.20
CA ALA A 485 -19.24 -18.00 13.18
C ALA A 485 -20.61 -17.63 12.60
N SER A 486 -21.46 -16.97 13.39
CA SER A 486 -22.79 -16.51 12.95
C SER A 486 -22.73 -15.37 11.92
N LEU A 487 -21.59 -14.68 11.84
CA LEU A 487 -21.35 -13.60 10.88
C LEU A 487 -20.81 -14.11 9.55
N SER A 488 -20.28 -15.33 9.51
CA SER A 488 -19.67 -15.88 8.30
C SER A 488 -20.72 -16.27 7.26
N VAL A 489 -20.45 -15.91 6.01
CA VAL A 489 -21.33 -16.19 4.87
C VAL A 489 -21.08 -17.62 4.36
N PRO A 490 -22.13 -18.43 4.13
CA PRO A 490 -21.96 -19.79 3.63
C PRO A 490 -21.15 -19.85 2.32
N GLY A 491 -20.13 -20.69 2.30
CA GLY A 491 -19.22 -20.87 1.16
C GLY A 491 -18.04 -19.89 1.11
N ALA A 492 -17.95 -18.95 2.04
CA ALA A 492 -16.82 -18.04 2.13
C ALA A 492 -15.51 -18.75 2.53
N GLY A 493 -14.37 -18.12 2.24
CA GLY A 493 -13.03 -18.58 2.62
C GLY A 493 -12.49 -19.74 1.80
N CYS A 494 -13.27 -20.24 0.83
CA CYS A 494 -12.93 -21.36 -0.04
C CYS A 494 -11.87 -20.99 -1.09
N ASP A 495 -12.08 -19.88 -1.81
CA ASP A 495 -11.18 -19.36 -2.84
C ASP A 495 -11.52 -17.90 -3.18
N VAL A 496 -10.56 -17.19 -3.78
CA VAL A 496 -10.66 -15.75 -4.11
C VAL A 496 -11.84 -15.44 -5.02
N MET A 497 -12.16 -16.30 -5.99
CA MET A 497 -13.25 -16.01 -6.94
C MET A 497 -14.60 -16.15 -6.25
N THR A 498 -14.76 -17.17 -5.40
CA THR A 498 -15.94 -17.35 -4.58
C THR A 498 -16.12 -16.17 -3.64
N ASP A 499 -15.05 -15.74 -2.96
CA ASP A 499 -15.12 -14.61 -2.03
C ASP A 499 -15.37 -13.28 -2.75
N LEU A 500 -14.79 -13.05 -3.93
CA LEU A 500 -15.10 -11.89 -4.77
C LEU A 500 -16.58 -11.86 -5.17
N ARG A 501 -17.13 -12.98 -5.62
CA ARG A 501 -18.56 -13.08 -5.97
C ARG A 501 -19.43 -12.78 -4.76
N LEU A 502 -19.14 -13.38 -3.60
CA LEU A 502 -19.89 -13.14 -2.38
C LEU A 502 -19.81 -11.67 -1.95
N SER A 503 -18.62 -11.06 -1.97
CA SER A 503 -18.43 -9.64 -1.66
C SER A 503 -19.27 -8.73 -2.56
N LEU A 504 -19.31 -9.00 -3.87
CA LEU A 504 -20.14 -8.23 -4.82
C LEU A 504 -21.64 -8.40 -4.54
N GLU A 505 -22.10 -9.60 -4.21
CA GLU A 505 -23.50 -9.85 -3.83
C GLU A 505 -23.87 -9.09 -2.55
N LEU A 506 -22.97 -9.06 -1.57
CA LEU A 506 -23.16 -8.43 -0.26
C LEU A 506 -23.07 -6.90 -0.29
N LEU A 507 -22.32 -6.32 -1.23
CA LEU A 507 -22.21 -4.87 -1.43
C LEU A 507 -23.58 -4.20 -1.71
N ARG A 508 -24.53 -4.97 -2.28
CA ARG A 508 -25.85 -4.60 -2.84
C ARG A 508 -25.80 -4.24 -4.33
N PRO A 509 -26.87 -4.51 -5.10
CA PRO A 509 -26.87 -4.36 -6.56
C PRO A 509 -26.86 -2.91 -7.08
N ASP A 510 -27.05 -1.92 -6.21
CA ASP A 510 -27.03 -0.50 -6.60
C ASP A 510 -25.63 0.13 -6.62
N TYR A 511 -24.61 -0.58 -6.14
CA TYR A 511 -23.23 -0.12 -6.19
C TYR A 511 -22.50 -0.67 -7.40
N GLU A 512 -21.84 0.23 -8.12
CA GLU A 512 -20.93 -0.14 -9.19
C GLU A 512 -19.51 -0.22 -8.64
N VAL A 513 -18.75 -1.20 -9.13
CA VAL A 513 -17.33 -1.36 -8.77
C VAL A 513 -16.50 -0.96 -9.98
N LEU A 514 -15.65 0.04 -9.80
CA LEU A 514 -14.74 0.56 -10.81
C LEU A 514 -13.31 0.12 -10.46
N VAL A 515 -12.55 -0.28 -11.46
CA VAL A 515 -11.17 -0.76 -11.29
C VAL A 515 -10.23 0.08 -12.15
N VAL A 516 -9.28 0.74 -11.51
CA VAL A 516 -8.14 1.39 -12.17
C VAL A 516 -6.93 0.49 -11.99
N GLU A 517 -6.37 -0.03 -13.08
CA GLU A 517 -5.14 -0.81 -12.99
C GLU A 517 -3.92 0.12 -12.87
N GLN A 518 -3.10 -0.11 -11.84
CA GLN A 518 -1.94 0.71 -11.49
C GLN A 518 -0.61 -0.07 -11.60
N THR A 519 -0.64 -1.33 -12.03
CA THR A 519 0.50 -2.25 -12.03
C THR A 519 1.79 -1.64 -12.62
N LEU A 520 2.81 -1.47 -11.76
CA LEU A 520 4.13 -0.96 -12.14
C LEU A 520 4.99 -2.02 -12.84
N PRO A 521 6.00 -1.63 -13.65
CA PRO A 521 6.92 -2.57 -14.28
C PRO A 521 7.62 -3.53 -13.31
N ALA A 522 7.99 -3.07 -12.12
CA ALA A 522 8.59 -3.92 -11.08
C ALA A 522 7.61 -5.01 -10.60
N GLN A 523 6.32 -4.69 -10.46
CA GLN A 523 5.30 -5.66 -10.07
C GLN A 523 5.03 -6.69 -11.17
N LYS A 524 5.08 -6.29 -12.45
CA LYS A 524 4.99 -7.22 -13.58
C LYS A 524 6.08 -8.29 -13.54
N VAL A 525 7.33 -7.91 -13.19
CA VAL A 525 8.44 -8.85 -13.00
C VAL A 525 8.16 -9.88 -11.90
N LEU A 526 7.49 -9.45 -10.83
CA LEU A 526 7.08 -10.34 -9.72
C LEU A 526 5.85 -11.20 -10.05
N GLY A 527 5.17 -10.95 -11.18
CA GLY A 527 3.89 -11.58 -11.50
C GLY A 527 2.72 -11.06 -10.65
N VAL A 528 2.85 -9.83 -10.12
CA VAL A 528 1.86 -9.15 -9.28
C VAL A 528 1.11 -8.10 -10.10
N ARG A 529 -0.19 -7.95 -9.84
CA ARG A 529 -1.06 -6.89 -10.37
C ARG A 529 -1.42 -5.94 -9.22
N SER A 530 -1.52 -4.65 -9.52
CA SER A 530 -2.01 -3.63 -8.59
C SER A 530 -3.17 -2.87 -9.19
N VAL A 531 -4.15 -2.56 -8.34
CA VAL A 531 -5.34 -1.80 -8.73
C VAL A 531 -5.72 -0.81 -7.63
N LYS A 532 -6.46 0.23 -8.02
CA LYS A 532 -7.36 0.98 -7.12
C LYS A 532 -8.79 0.57 -7.45
N VAL A 533 -9.48 0.00 -6.46
CA VAL A 533 -10.92 -0.28 -6.52
C VAL A 533 -11.66 0.94 -5.99
N ILE A 534 -12.61 1.43 -6.78
CA ILE A 534 -13.43 2.59 -6.44
C ILE A 534 -14.88 2.14 -6.49
N VAL A 535 -15.63 2.37 -5.40
CA VAL A 535 -17.07 2.13 -5.34
C VAL A 535 -17.76 3.47 -5.13
N PRO A 536 -18.25 4.12 -6.21
CA PRO A 536 -18.90 5.42 -6.10
C PRO A 536 -20.01 5.40 -5.04
N GLY A 537 -19.97 6.38 -4.14
CA GLY A 537 -20.89 6.51 -3.03
C GLY A 537 -20.49 5.82 -1.72
N LEU A 538 -19.49 4.92 -1.67
CA LEU A 538 -18.90 4.50 -0.38
C LEU A 538 -18.10 5.65 0.25
N VAL A 539 -18.05 5.68 1.58
CA VAL A 539 -17.31 6.69 2.33
C VAL A 539 -15.81 6.37 2.30
N PRO A 540 -14.96 7.23 1.71
CA PRO A 540 -13.52 7.05 1.73
C PRO A 540 -12.93 7.51 3.06
N ILE A 541 -11.78 6.93 3.44
CA ILE A 541 -10.98 7.44 4.56
C ILE A 541 -10.11 8.62 4.10
N ASP A 542 -10.22 9.72 4.84
CA ASP A 542 -9.50 10.97 4.62
C ASP A 542 -8.64 11.28 5.85
N PHE A 543 -7.51 11.94 5.65
CA PHE A 543 -6.63 12.33 6.76
C PHE A 543 -6.60 13.85 6.94
N GLY A 544 -6.57 14.27 8.20
CA GLY A 544 -6.73 15.65 8.62
C GLY A 544 -8.18 15.96 8.99
N TRP A 545 -8.40 16.58 10.15
CA TRP A 545 -9.74 16.79 10.71
C TRP A 545 -10.65 17.63 9.82
N ARG A 546 -10.09 18.60 9.09
CA ARG A 546 -10.85 19.47 8.18
C ARG A 546 -11.17 18.84 6.82
N GLN A 547 -10.59 17.68 6.51
CA GLN A 547 -10.69 17.05 5.19
C GLN A 547 -11.72 15.91 5.13
N GLN A 548 -12.45 15.66 6.22
CA GLN A 548 -13.30 14.47 6.40
C GLN A 548 -14.56 14.50 5.53
N ARG A 549 -14.51 13.92 4.31
CA ARG A 549 -15.69 13.79 3.43
C ARG A 549 -16.78 12.95 4.08
N ALA A 550 -16.42 12.02 4.95
CA ALA A 550 -17.36 11.22 5.74
C ALA A 550 -18.39 12.07 6.51
N LEU A 551 -18.04 13.30 6.93
CA LEU A 551 -18.95 14.19 7.66
C LEU A 551 -19.98 14.89 6.76
N SER A 552 -19.68 15.06 5.47
CA SER A 552 -20.54 15.75 4.50
C SER A 552 -21.31 14.79 3.59
N MET A 553 -20.82 13.57 3.39
CA MET A 553 -21.47 12.58 2.54
C MET A 553 -22.80 12.09 3.15
N PRO A 554 -23.93 12.16 2.43
CA PRO A 554 -25.24 11.72 2.93
C PRO A 554 -25.26 10.28 3.43
N ARG A 555 -24.48 9.40 2.79
CA ARG A 555 -24.36 7.98 3.14
C ARG A 555 -24.09 7.76 4.62
N THR A 556 -23.17 8.52 5.22
CA THR A 556 -22.79 8.36 6.63
C THR A 556 -24.01 8.52 7.53
N ALA A 557 -24.71 9.64 7.40
CA ALA A 557 -25.90 9.93 8.21
C ALA A 557 -27.06 8.96 7.91
N GLU A 558 -27.27 8.61 6.65
CA GLU A 558 -28.35 7.71 6.23
C GLU A 558 -28.16 6.29 6.77
N ARG A 559 -26.94 5.72 6.65
CA ARG A 559 -26.64 4.37 7.10
C ARG A 559 -26.56 4.28 8.62
N ALA A 560 -25.96 5.26 9.30
CA ALA A 560 -25.99 5.34 10.76
C ALA A 560 -27.42 5.49 11.30
N GLY A 561 -28.26 6.29 10.63
CA GLY A 561 -29.68 6.42 10.97
C GLY A 561 -30.48 5.13 10.76
N ALA A 562 -30.19 4.39 9.69
CA ALA A 562 -30.81 3.08 9.43
C ALA A 562 -30.42 2.06 10.51
N TYR A 563 -29.14 2.00 10.89
CA TYR A 563 -28.67 1.14 11.98
C TYR A 563 -29.40 1.43 13.29
N ARG A 564 -29.46 2.70 13.71
CA ARG A 564 -30.14 3.10 14.95
C ARG A 564 -31.63 2.76 14.96
N ARG A 565 -32.31 2.85 13.81
CA ARG A 565 -33.72 2.42 13.71
C ARG A 565 -33.89 0.92 13.86
N ALA A 566 -32.96 0.13 13.34
CA ALA A 566 -32.97 -1.33 13.47
C ALA A 566 -32.64 -1.79 14.90
N HIS A 567 -31.93 -0.98 15.68
CA HIS A 567 -31.48 -1.27 17.05
C HIS A 567 -32.04 -0.26 18.07
N ALA A 568 -33.27 0.24 17.84
CA ALA A 568 -33.85 1.34 18.61
C ALA A 568 -34.10 0.98 20.09
N ASP A 569 -34.17 -0.30 20.41
CA ASP A 569 -34.28 -0.84 21.78
C ASP A 569 -32.98 -0.70 22.59
N ARG A 570 -31.83 -0.55 21.91
CA ARG A 570 -30.49 -0.54 22.53
C ARG A 570 -29.75 0.77 22.35
N CYS A 571 -29.92 1.44 21.21
CA CYS A 571 -29.31 2.75 20.96
C CYS A 571 -29.98 3.84 21.81
N THR A 572 -29.50 3.99 23.04
CA THR A 572 -30.12 4.86 24.06
C THR A 572 -29.55 6.26 24.10
N THR A 573 -28.40 6.49 23.46
CA THR A 573 -27.67 7.76 23.53
C THR A 573 -27.89 8.62 22.28
N LYS A 574 -27.95 9.94 22.49
CA LYS A 574 -27.87 10.89 21.38
C LYS A 574 -26.44 10.85 20.84
N PRO A 575 -26.22 10.82 19.51
CA PRO A 575 -24.87 10.84 18.96
C PRO A 575 -24.08 12.02 19.51
N ALA A 576 -22.86 11.76 19.98
CA ALA A 576 -21.92 12.80 20.36
C ALA A 576 -21.55 13.67 19.15
N ALA A 577 -20.92 14.82 19.41
CA ALA A 577 -20.26 15.56 18.34
C ALA A 577 -19.19 14.65 17.69
N PRO A 578 -19.02 14.71 16.36
CA PRO A 578 -18.01 13.90 15.69
C PRO A 578 -16.61 14.29 16.17
N VAL A 579 -15.73 13.30 16.23
CA VAL A 579 -14.34 13.42 16.67
C VAL A 579 -13.42 12.76 15.64
N PRO A 580 -12.12 13.09 15.57
CA PRO A 580 -11.19 12.44 14.66
C PRO A 580 -11.22 10.91 14.79
N HIS A 581 -11.14 10.20 13.67
CA HIS A 581 -11.08 8.74 13.69
C HIS A 581 -9.67 8.24 14.09
N PRO A 582 -9.54 7.06 14.72
CA PRO A 582 -8.26 6.51 15.17
C PRO A 582 -7.42 5.79 14.11
N PHE A 583 -7.90 5.62 12.88
CA PHE A 583 -7.19 4.83 11.87
C PHE A 583 -5.98 5.56 11.28
N PRO A 584 -4.83 4.86 11.13
CA PRO A 584 -3.66 5.34 10.40
C PRO A 584 -3.78 5.10 8.89
#